data_AF-A0A0G3BXQ3-F1
#
_entry.id   AF-A0A0G3BXQ3-F1
#
_cell.length_a   1.000
_cell.length_b   1.000
_cell.length_c   1.000
_cell.angle_alpha   90.00
_cell.angle_beta   90.00
_cell.angle_gamma   90.00
#
_symmetry.space_group_name_H-M   'P 1'
#
loop_
_entity.id
_entity.type
_entity.pdbx_description
1 polymer ?
#
loop_
_entity_poly.entity_id
_entity_poly.type
_entity_poly.pdbx_seq_one_letter_code
_entity_poly.pdbx_strand_id
1 'polypeptide(L)'
;MPRSPNALDVLRRDHKKVLTLFHRFEKTDDESEQRELCDEIVNELKTHAEIEEEVFYPYLREATAREDLFEEATLEHETTKDLLAKLQEEQPGTPRFHAMVKVLGEYVAHHVKEEESEIFPQVEKTGVDLEALGLELEDRRAGGPGVDGNAMSAEAGEEVETEAVSADAEGEDDSEAVEAASEDTGLDTTEEDEQYIAEHAGELSRSTERAKWIHSLEDQPDRDGQTLATRNPEVIRHWAQERRARPATTANGDPKRPRVLRFDFPDYDKGLQEISWDAWLRTFEERHLVFVFQERMKAGNQSNFFILDSPEREDG
;
A
#
# COMPACT_ATOMS: atom_id res chain seq x y z
N MET A 1 -10.65 -23.41 -2.82
CA MET A 1 -9.24 -23.12 -2.49
C MET A 1 -9.23 -22.49 -1.09
N PRO A 2 -8.13 -22.51 -0.31
CA PRO A 2 -8.08 -21.66 0.89
C PRO A 2 -8.24 -20.19 0.48
N ARG A 3 -9.10 -19.46 1.19
CA ARG A 3 -9.38 -18.02 1.00
C ARG A 3 -8.08 -17.23 1.02
N SER A 4 -7.87 -16.31 0.07
CA SER A 4 -6.75 -15.37 0.14
C SER A 4 -6.87 -14.54 1.43
N PRO A 5 -5.77 -14.32 2.18
CA PRO A 5 -5.85 -13.62 3.45
C PRO A 5 -6.19 -12.15 3.24
N ASN A 6 -7.30 -11.68 3.81
CA ASN A 6 -7.63 -10.26 3.92
C ASN A 6 -6.74 -9.62 5.00
N ALA A 7 -6.20 -8.43 4.75
CA ALA A 7 -5.30 -7.72 5.67
C ALA A 7 -5.87 -7.54 7.07
N LEU A 8 -7.15 -7.17 7.18
CA LEU A 8 -7.81 -7.01 8.47
C LEU A 8 -7.98 -8.37 9.17
N ASP A 9 -8.17 -9.45 8.41
CA ASP A 9 -8.23 -10.80 8.98
C ASP A 9 -6.86 -11.31 9.44
N VAL A 10 -5.78 -10.93 8.75
CA VAL A 10 -4.40 -11.18 9.19
C VAL A 10 -4.14 -10.49 10.52
N LEU A 11 -4.41 -9.18 10.61
CA LEU A 11 -4.20 -8.42 11.85
C LEU A 11 -5.10 -8.91 12.98
N ARG A 12 -6.40 -9.16 12.73
CA ARG A 12 -7.31 -9.77 13.74
C ARG A 12 -6.84 -11.14 14.21
N ARG A 13 -6.23 -11.94 13.34
CA ARG A 13 -5.64 -13.24 13.72
C ARG A 13 -4.47 -13.03 14.67
N ASP A 14 -3.63 -12.05 14.42
CA ASP A 14 -2.50 -11.70 15.27
C ASP A 14 -2.96 -11.16 16.63
N HIS A 15 -3.93 -10.23 16.64
CA HIS A 15 -4.60 -9.74 17.84
C HIS A 15 -5.15 -10.88 18.69
N LYS A 16 -5.91 -11.77 18.07
CA LYS A 16 -6.49 -12.92 18.76
C LYS A 16 -5.41 -13.84 19.34
N LYS A 17 -4.32 -14.06 18.60
CA LYS A 17 -3.20 -14.87 19.06
C LYS A 17 -2.54 -14.26 20.29
N VAL A 18 -2.16 -12.98 20.24
CA VAL A 18 -1.48 -12.32 21.36
C VAL A 18 -2.37 -12.21 22.60
N LEU A 19 -3.66 -11.88 22.44
CA LEU A 19 -4.62 -11.86 23.55
C LEU A 19 -4.80 -13.26 24.17
N THR A 20 -4.74 -14.32 23.36
CA THR A 20 -4.77 -15.70 23.85
C THR A 20 -3.52 -16.04 24.65
N LEU A 21 -2.35 -15.55 24.22
CA LEU A 21 -1.09 -15.76 24.95
C LEU A 21 -1.09 -15.05 26.30
N PHE A 22 -1.56 -13.80 26.38
CA PHE A 22 -1.74 -13.10 27.66
C PHE A 22 -2.67 -13.88 28.60
N HIS A 23 -3.82 -14.35 28.10
CA HIS A 23 -4.75 -15.14 28.90
C HIS A 23 -4.16 -16.48 29.38
N ARG A 24 -3.31 -17.12 28.57
CA ARG A 24 -2.56 -18.31 28.99
C ARG A 24 -1.56 -17.97 30.08
N PHE A 25 -0.83 -16.86 29.94
CA PHE A 25 0.14 -16.40 30.92
C PHE A 25 -0.52 -16.15 32.29
N GLU A 26 -1.68 -15.48 32.30
CA GLU A 26 -2.43 -15.21 33.54
C GLU A 26 -2.93 -16.47 34.27
N LYS A 27 -3.01 -17.60 33.56
CA LYS A 27 -3.58 -18.86 34.08
C LYS A 27 -2.53 -19.86 34.56
N THR A 28 -1.27 -19.64 34.25
CA THR A 28 -0.21 -20.56 34.64
C THR A 28 0.61 -19.96 35.78
N ASP A 29 0.94 -20.81 36.75
CA ASP A 29 1.89 -20.50 37.83
C ASP A 29 3.25 -21.18 37.59
N ASP A 30 3.42 -21.88 36.45
CA ASP A 30 4.68 -22.54 36.08
C ASP A 30 5.66 -21.52 35.49
N GLU A 31 6.79 -21.29 36.17
CA GLU A 31 7.78 -20.28 35.77
C GLU A 31 8.41 -20.56 34.40
N SER A 32 8.55 -21.83 34.02
CA SER A 32 9.07 -22.22 32.70
C SER A 32 8.06 -21.90 31.61
N GLU A 33 6.79 -22.26 31.83
CA GLU A 33 5.70 -21.92 30.90
C GLU A 33 5.51 -20.40 30.78
N GLN A 34 5.59 -19.67 31.90
CA GLN A 34 5.52 -18.20 31.90
C GLN A 34 6.64 -17.58 31.08
N ARG A 35 7.86 -18.12 31.17
CA ARG A 35 8.99 -17.65 30.37
C ARG A 35 8.74 -17.91 28.88
N GLU A 36 8.33 -19.12 28.52
CA GLU A 36 8.03 -19.47 27.12
C GLU A 36 6.92 -18.60 26.53
N LEU A 37 5.82 -18.40 27.27
CA LEU A 37 4.72 -17.53 26.87
C LEU A 37 5.15 -16.08 26.72
N CYS A 38 5.98 -15.58 27.63
CA CYS A 38 6.52 -14.22 27.55
C CYS A 38 7.41 -14.03 26.32
N ASP A 39 8.32 -14.97 26.06
CA ASP A 39 9.17 -14.94 24.87
C ASP A 39 8.31 -15.00 23.58
N GLU A 40 7.24 -15.80 23.56
CA GLU A 40 6.27 -15.84 22.45
C GLU A 40 5.53 -14.50 22.30
N ILE A 41 4.98 -13.92 23.37
CA ILE A 41 4.31 -12.62 23.37
C ILE A 41 5.23 -11.53 22.79
N VAL A 42 6.49 -11.48 23.26
CA VAL A 42 7.46 -10.48 22.79
C VAL A 42 7.71 -10.61 21.30
N ASN A 43 7.88 -11.83 20.79
CA ASN A 43 8.13 -12.06 19.37
C ASN A 43 6.89 -11.69 18.53
N GLU A 44 5.70 -12.12 18.93
CA GLU A 44 4.47 -11.81 18.19
C GLU A 44 4.19 -10.31 18.14
N LEU A 45 4.37 -9.59 19.27
CA LEU A 45 4.16 -8.14 19.32
C LEU A 45 5.19 -7.37 18.49
N LYS A 46 6.46 -7.79 18.50
CA LYS A 46 7.49 -7.15 17.64
C LYS A 46 7.14 -7.30 16.17
N THR A 47 6.88 -8.53 15.73
CA THR A 47 6.51 -8.79 14.33
C THR A 47 5.23 -8.09 13.92
N HIS A 48 4.22 -8.06 14.80
CA HIS A 48 2.96 -7.38 14.53
C HIS A 48 3.14 -5.87 14.37
N ALA A 49 3.82 -5.21 15.32
CA ALA A 49 4.08 -3.77 15.24
C ALA A 49 4.96 -3.41 14.03
N GLU A 50 5.97 -4.22 13.70
CA GLU A 50 6.80 -4.03 12.49
C GLU A 50 5.95 -4.09 11.21
N ILE A 51 5.07 -5.09 11.09
CA ILE A 51 4.18 -5.24 9.94
C ILE A 51 3.22 -4.04 9.82
N GLU A 52 2.70 -3.56 10.93
CA GLU A 52 1.77 -2.43 10.93
C GLU A 52 2.45 -1.12 10.54
N GLU A 53 3.61 -0.85 11.14
CA GLU A 53 4.37 0.38 10.88
C GLU A 53 4.98 0.42 9.48
N GLU A 54 5.44 -0.72 8.95
CA GLU A 54 6.11 -0.76 7.65
C GLU A 54 5.17 -1.00 6.47
N VAL A 55 3.98 -1.58 6.70
CA VAL A 55 3.07 -1.99 5.62
C VAL A 55 1.68 -1.38 5.80
N PHE A 56 1.03 -1.59 6.95
CA PHE A 56 -0.37 -1.22 7.14
C PHE A 56 -0.59 0.29 7.25
N TYR A 57 0.08 0.97 8.18
CA TYR A 57 -0.09 2.40 8.42
C TYR A 57 0.39 3.28 7.26
N PRO A 58 1.50 3.00 6.55
CA PRO A 58 1.87 3.76 5.37
C PRO A 58 0.77 3.72 4.31
N TYR A 59 0.20 2.55 4.05
CA TYR A 59 -0.91 2.39 3.11
C TYR A 59 -2.12 3.21 3.55
N LEU A 60 -2.41 3.19 4.85
CA LEU A 60 -3.58 3.85 5.38
C LEU A 60 -3.44 5.37 5.40
N ARG A 61 -2.26 5.91 5.70
CA ARG A 61 -1.93 7.34 5.61
C ARG A 61 -2.16 7.90 4.21
N GLU A 62 -1.85 7.12 3.17
CA GLU A 62 -2.16 7.50 1.79
C GLU A 62 -3.68 7.52 1.51
N ALA A 63 -4.46 6.69 2.22
CA ALA A 63 -5.87 6.46 1.98
C ALA A 63 -6.84 7.29 2.87
N THR A 64 -6.37 7.91 3.96
CA THR A 64 -7.22 8.66 4.91
C THR A 64 -6.57 9.94 5.45
N ALA A 65 -7.40 10.90 5.84
CA ALA A 65 -7.00 12.23 6.33
C ALA A 65 -7.01 12.34 7.87
N ARG A 66 -6.92 11.22 8.59
CA ARG A 66 -6.96 11.15 10.07
C ARG A 66 -5.57 10.92 10.65
N GLU A 67 -4.69 11.91 10.48
CA GLU A 67 -3.31 11.87 11.00
C GLU A 67 -3.24 11.70 12.52
N ASP A 68 -4.25 12.23 13.25
CA ASP A 68 -4.35 12.15 14.71
C ASP A 68 -4.35 10.72 15.25
N LEU A 69 -5.08 9.82 14.59
CA LEU A 69 -5.18 8.41 15.01
C LEU A 69 -3.87 7.64 14.79
N PHE A 70 -3.09 8.02 13.78
CA PHE A 70 -1.81 7.34 13.48
C PHE A 70 -0.70 7.77 14.42
N GLU A 71 -0.66 9.04 14.77
CA GLU A 71 0.30 9.55 15.76
C GLU A 71 0.06 8.91 17.14
N GLU A 72 -1.21 8.73 17.52
CA GLU A 72 -1.57 8.02 18.76
C GLU A 72 -1.13 6.55 18.72
N ALA A 73 -1.47 5.80 17.67
CA ALA A 73 -1.03 4.41 17.50
C ALA A 73 0.50 4.25 17.52
N THR A 74 1.23 5.18 16.87
CA THR A 74 2.70 5.17 16.85
C THR A 74 3.28 5.37 18.25
N LEU A 75 2.74 6.30 19.04
CA LEU A 75 3.17 6.54 20.43
C LEU A 75 2.85 5.34 21.34
N GLU A 76 1.71 4.68 21.14
CA GLU A 76 1.37 3.45 21.85
C GLU A 76 2.35 2.31 21.51
N HIS A 77 2.76 2.19 20.24
CA HIS A 77 3.75 1.21 19.80
C HIS A 77 5.13 1.47 20.42
N GLU A 78 5.61 2.71 20.42
CA GLU A 78 6.87 3.07 21.09
C GLU A 78 6.83 2.70 22.58
N THR A 79 5.74 3.05 23.27
CA THR A 79 5.55 2.72 24.68
C THR A 79 5.54 1.21 24.92
N THR A 80 4.89 0.45 24.03
CA THR A 80 4.83 -1.01 24.07
C THR A 80 6.22 -1.62 23.86
N LYS A 81 6.97 -1.18 22.84
CA LYS A 81 8.34 -1.63 22.54
C LYS A 81 9.30 -1.37 23.70
N ASP A 82 9.20 -0.22 24.35
CA ASP A 82 9.96 0.10 25.56
C ASP A 82 9.68 -0.85 26.72
N LEU A 83 8.40 -1.23 26.90
CA LEU A 83 8.01 -2.19 27.92
C LEU A 83 8.50 -3.61 27.57
N LEU A 84 8.44 -4.01 26.30
CA LEU A 84 8.98 -5.29 25.82
C LEU A 84 10.49 -5.39 26.08
N ALA A 85 11.26 -4.34 25.77
CA ALA A 85 12.70 -4.32 26.03
C ALA A 85 13.01 -4.53 27.52
N LYS A 86 12.28 -3.85 28.41
CA LYS A 86 12.42 -4.03 29.87
C LYS A 86 12.01 -5.44 30.31
N LEU A 87 10.98 -6.02 29.70
CA LEU A 87 10.47 -7.36 30.00
C LEU A 87 11.51 -8.45 29.69
N GLN A 88 12.27 -8.29 28.60
CA GLN A 88 13.33 -9.22 28.20
C GLN A 88 14.52 -9.26 29.18
N GLU A 89 14.74 -8.17 29.91
CA GLU A 89 15.79 -8.07 30.93
C GLU A 89 15.33 -8.53 32.33
N GLU A 90 14.02 -8.65 32.54
CA GLU A 90 13.44 -8.97 33.84
C GLU A 90 13.47 -10.47 34.14
N GLN A 91 13.63 -10.83 35.41
CA GLN A 91 13.68 -12.23 35.82
C GLN A 91 12.27 -12.84 35.85
N PRO A 92 12.02 -13.94 35.13
CA PRO A 92 10.72 -14.62 35.13
C PRO A 92 10.31 -15.08 36.53
N GLY A 93 8.99 -15.20 36.76
CA GLY A 93 8.44 -15.65 38.05
C GLY A 93 8.44 -14.61 39.17
N THR A 94 9.07 -13.43 38.98
CA THR A 94 9.03 -12.37 39.99
C THR A 94 7.68 -11.63 40.00
N PRO A 95 7.24 -11.08 41.14
CA PRO A 95 6.04 -10.24 41.19
C PRO A 95 6.09 -9.04 40.24
N ARG A 96 7.30 -8.52 39.99
CA ARG A 96 7.56 -7.42 39.06
C ARG A 96 7.35 -7.85 37.61
N PHE A 97 7.90 -9.00 37.22
CA PHE A 97 7.68 -9.61 35.91
C PHE A 97 6.19 -9.79 35.62
N HIS A 98 5.45 -10.37 36.57
CA HIS A 98 3.99 -10.57 36.45
C HIS A 98 3.25 -9.26 36.27
N ALA A 99 3.58 -8.24 37.06
CA ALA A 99 2.98 -6.92 36.95
C ALA A 99 3.28 -6.28 35.59
N MET A 100 4.49 -6.43 35.05
CA MET A 100 4.86 -5.90 33.74
C MET A 100 4.11 -6.59 32.60
N VAL A 101 4.02 -7.93 32.60
CA VAL A 101 3.22 -8.67 31.59
C VAL A 101 1.76 -8.27 31.64
N LYS A 102 1.20 -8.09 32.85
CA LYS A 102 -0.19 -7.66 33.01
C LYS A 102 -0.43 -6.26 32.44
N VAL A 103 0.42 -5.29 32.79
CA VAL A 103 0.33 -3.91 32.27
C VAL A 103 0.47 -3.89 30.75
N LEU A 104 1.41 -4.67 30.20
CA LEU A 104 1.57 -4.83 28.76
C LEU A 104 0.27 -5.36 28.11
N GLY A 105 -0.36 -6.38 28.71
CA GLY A 105 -1.63 -6.93 28.24
C GLY A 105 -2.77 -5.89 28.25
N GLU A 106 -2.80 -4.99 29.24
CA GLU A 106 -3.77 -3.90 29.30
C GLU A 106 -3.56 -2.87 28.16
N TYR A 107 -2.31 -2.48 27.89
CA TYR A 107 -1.96 -1.61 26.75
C TYR A 107 -2.35 -2.24 25.41
N VAL A 108 -1.94 -3.49 25.18
CA VAL A 108 -2.24 -4.20 23.93
C VAL A 108 -3.75 -4.38 23.73
N ALA A 109 -4.50 -4.71 24.79
CA ALA A 109 -5.95 -4.85 24.70
C ALA A 109 -6.66 -3.53 24.39
N HIS A 110 -6.12 -2.40 24.85
CA HIS A 110 -6.61 -1.07 24.49
C HIS A 110 -6.37 -0.79 23.02
N HIS A 111 -5.11 -0.93 22.58
CA HIS A 111 -4.68 -0.75 21.20
C HIS A 111 -5.53 -1.55 20.21
N VAL A 112 -5.62 -2.87 20.40
CA VAL A 112 -6.44 -3.78 19.57
C VAL A 112 -7.88 -3.30 19.43
N LYS A 113 -8.47 -2.81 20.53
CA LYS A 113 -9.85 -2.35 20.53
C LYS A 113 -10.00 -1.07 19.70
N GLU A 114 -9.09 -0.12 19.85
CA GLU A 114 -9.12 1.13 19.08
C GLU A 114 -8.92 0.86 17.59
N GLU A 115 -7.94 0.03 17.24
CA GLU A 115 -7.72 -0.37 15.85
C GLU A 115 -8.96 -1.03 15.23
N GLU A 116 -9.48 -2.09 15.86
CA GLU A 116 -10.58 -2.86 15.28
C GLU A 116 -11.90 -2.10 15.23
N SER A 117 -12.12 -1.15 16.14
CA SER A 117 -13.38 -0.40 16.22
C SER A 117 -13.35 0.97 15.55
N GLU A 118 -12.19 1.59 15.42
CA GLU A 118 -12.06 2.93 14.85
C GLU A 118 -11.29 2.93 13.52
N ILE A 119 -10.15 2.25 13.44
CA ILE A 119 -9.27 2.28 12.28
C ILE A 119 -9.78 1.33 11.18
N PHE A 120 -10.06 0.07 11.50
CA PHE A 120 -10.47 -0.95 10.53
C PHE A 120 -11.73 -0.55 9.75
N PRO A 121 -12.80 -0.03 10.38
CA PRO A 121 -13.98 0.44 9.65
C PRO A 121 -13.72 1.65 8.76
N GLN A 122 -12.64 2.41 8.99
CA GLN A 122 -12.22 3.47 8.09
C GLN A 122 -11.50 2.88 6.88
N VAL A 123 -10.60 1.91 7.09
CA VAL A 123 -9.90 1.20 5.99
C VAL A 123 -10.91 0.54 5.04
N GLU A 124 -11.95 -0.10 5.57
CA GLU A 124 -13.00 -0.72 4.74
C GLU A 124 -13.74 0.30 3.86
N LYS A 125 -13.76 1.58 4.25
CA LYS A 125 -14.41 2.67 3.50
C LYS A 125 -13.51 3.34 2.46
N THR A 126 -12.19 3.16 2.54
CA THR A 126 -11.26 3.77 1.58
C THR A 126 -11.17 2.99 0.27
N GLY A 127 -11.63 1.73 0.25
CA GLY A 127 -11.59 0.88 -0.95
C GLY A 127 -10.20 0.29 -1.23
N VAL A 128 -9.33 0.24 -0.22
CA VAL A 128 -8.05 -0.50 -0.25
C VAL A 128 -8.29 -1.94 -0.71
N ASP A 129 -7.40 -2.47 -1.55
CA ASP A 129 -7.37 -3.90 -1.83
C ASP A 129 -6.80 -4.65 -0.62
N LEU A 130 -7.71 -5.03 0.28
CA LEU A 130 -7.37 -5.73 1.51
C LEU A 130 -6.78 -7.13 1.25
N GLU A 131 -7.04 -7.76 0.11
CA GLU A 131 -6.46 -9.07 -0.21
C GLU A 131 -5.00 -8.92 -0.65
N ALA A 132 -4.71 -7.97 -1.54
CA ALA A 132 -3.33 -7.66 -1.92
C ALA A 132 -2.51 -7.19 -0.72
N LEU A 133 -3.08 -6.33 0.13
CA LEU A 133 -2.44 -5.90 1.37
C LEU A 133 -2.22 -7.10 2.31
N GLY A 134 -3.19 -8.00 2.45
CA GLY A 134 -3.06 -9.17 3.32
C GLY A 134 -1.98 -10.15 2.87
N LEU A 135 -1.78 -10.31 1.55
CA LEU A 135 -0.64 -11.07 1.01
C LEU A 135 0.70 -10.40 1.35
N GLU A 136 0.78 -9.08 1.35
CA GLU A 136 1.99 -8.32 1.69
C GLU A 136 2.32 -8.43 3.19
N LEU A 137 1.31 -8.34 4.06
CA LEU A 137 1.48 -8.57 5.50
C LEU A 137 2.02 -9.98 5.79
N GLU A 138 1.51 -11.00 5.10
CA GLU A 138 1.97 -12.39 5.24
C GLU A 138 3.39 -12.61 4.68
N ASP A 139 3.76 -11.92 3.59
CA ASP A 139 5.12 -11.98 3.03
C ASP A 139 6.13 -11.32 3.96
N ARG A 140 5.81 -10.13 4.50
CA ARG A 140 6.64 -9.45 5.52
C ARG A 140 6.79 -10.31 6.77
N ARG A 141 5.69 -10.91 7.26
CA ARG A 141 5.70 -11.86 8.39
C ARG A 141 6.63 -13.05 8.16
N ALA A 142 6.75 -13.53 6.92
CA ALA A 142 7.64 -14.62 6.54
C ALA A 142 9.12 -14.21 6.44
N GLY A 143 9.46 -12.94 6.70
CA GLY A 143 10.80 -12.39 6.58
C GLY A 143 11.12 -11.85 5.19
N GLY A 144 10.11 -11.52 4.37
CA GLY A 144 10.28 -10.74 3.14
C GLY A 144 10.85 -9.35 3.45
N PRO A 145 11.64 -8.74 2.55
CA PRO A 145 12.36 -7.50 2.84
C PRO A 145 11.41 -6.36 3.28
N GLY A 146 11.76 -5.74 4.42
CA GLY A 146 11.26 -4.45 4.91
C GLY A 146 11.39 -3.36 3.86
N VAL A 147 10.38 -2.50 3.71
CA VAL A 147 10.53 -1.25 2.96
C VAL A 147 10.66 -0.12 3.97
N ASP A 148 11.91 0.32 4.20
CA ASP A 148 12.28 1.24 5.26
C ASP A 148 11.55 2.59 5.13
N GLY A 149 10.58 2.83 6.01
CA GLY A 149 9.71 4.01 6.03
C GLY A 149 10.32 5.30 6.58
N ASN A 150 11.63 5.54 6.42
CA ASN A 150 12.27 6.73 6.98
C ASN A 150 13.34 7.37 6.09
N ALA A 151 12.91 8.30 5.22
CA ALA A 151 13.73 9.43 4.82
C ALA A 151 12.87 10.57 4.25
N MET A 152 12.21 11.40 5.08
CA MET A 152 11.91 12.80 4.70
C MET A 152 11.85 13.74 5.92
N SER A 153 12.94 14.47 6.13
CA SER A 153 12.89 15.85 6.61
C SER A 153 14.00 16.64 5.91
N ALA A 154 13.66 17.49 4.94
CA ALA A 154 14.50 18.63 4.59
C ALA A 154 13.66 19.74 3.96
N GLU A 155 13.79 20.90 4.57
CA GLU A 155 13.10 22.14 4.31
C GLU A 155 13.40 22.72 2.92
N ALA A 156 12.39 23.34 2.32
CA ALA A 156 12.54 24.20 1.16
C ALA A 156 13.10 25.57 1.58
N GLY A 157 14.18 25.99 0.91
CA GLY A 157 14.78 27.33 1.00
C GLY A 157 15.18 27.84 -0.38
N GLU A 158 14.23 28.54 -1.01
CA GLU A 158 14.26 29.74 -1.85
C GLU A 158 15.52 30.21 -2.66
N GLU A 159 15.21 30.66 -3.90
CA GLU A 159 15.80 31.73 -4.77
C GLU A 159 17.16 31.54 -5.49
N VAL A 160 17.25 31.51 -6.83
CA VAL A 160 17.10 32.50 -7.95
C VAL A 160 18.47 32.97 -8.51
N GLU A 161 18.58 32.96 -9.85
CA GLU A 161 19.35 33.83 -10.79
C GLU A 161 19.83 33.01 -12.00
N THR A 162 19.13 33.06 -13.15
CA THR A 162 19.41 33.90 -14.34
C THR A 162 20.87 33.85 -14.82
N GLU A 163 21.10 33.38 -16.04
CA GLU A 163 21.75 34.14 -17.12
C GLU A 163 21.58 33.41 -18.45
N ALA A 164 21.20 34.16 -19.47
CA ALA A 164 21.11 33.76 -20.87
C ALA A 164 22.30 34.38 -21.62
N VAL A 165 22.97 33.61 -22.49
CA VAL A 165 23.65 34.20 -23.66
C VAL A 165 23.58 33.25 -24.87
N SER A 166 23.05 33.83 -25.94
CA SER A 166 23.01 33.49 -27.37
C SER A 166 24.34 32.98 -27.96
N ALA A 167 24.34 31.90 -28.75
CA ALA A 167 24.14 31.82 -30.21
C ALA A 167 25.46 31.87 -31.00
N ASP A 168 25.67 30.86 -31.85
CA ASP A 168 25.92 31.07 -33.28
C ASP A 168 25.69 29.76 -34.05
N ALA A 169 24.90 29.92 -35.12
CA ALA A 169 24.53 28.91 -36.09
C ALA A 169 25.54 28.89 -37.24
N GLU A 170 25.69 27.75 -37.91
CA GLU A 170 25.64 27.48 -39.37
C GLU A 170 25.68 25.94 -39.48
N GLY A 171 24.80 25.19 -40.14
CA GLY A 171 24.02 25.45 -41.35
C GLY A 171 24.52 24.46 -42.39
N GLU A 172 23.86 23.32 -42.56
CA GLU A 172 23.82 22.60 -43.84
C GLU A 172 22.61 21.65 -43.88
N ASP A 173 21.80 21.92 -44.89
CA ASP A 173 20.53 21.36 -45.31
C ASP A 173 20.78 20.10 -46.15
N ASP A 174 20.12 19.00 -45.82
CA ASP A 174 19.76 18.01 -46.83
C ASP A 174 18.37 17.47 -46.52
N SER A 175 17.47 17.66 -47.47
CA SER A 175 16.04 17.47 -47.37
C SER A 175 15.59 16.40 -48.35
N GLU A 176 15.18 15.24 -47.83
CA GLU A 176 14.16 14.36 -48.42
C GLU A 176 13.41 13.70 -47.24
N ALA A 177 12.24 14.20 -46.81
CA ALA A 177 10.91 14.01 -47.41
C ALA A 177 10.23 12.67 -47.01
N VAL A 178 9.41 12.80 -45.97
CA VAL A 178 8.04 12.29 -45.75
C VAL A 178 7.71 10.80 -45.52
N GLU A 179 7.22 10.59 -44.29
CA GLU A 179 5.93 9.99 -43.88
C GLU A 179 5.73 8.48 -43.64
N ALA A 180 4.93 8.26 -42.57
CA ALA A 180 4.26 7.07 -42.04
C ALA A 180 5.12 6.14 -41.14
N ALA A 181 4.77 5.85 -39.88
CA ALA A 181 3.51 6.03 -39.16
C ALA A 181 3.78 6.25 -37.65
N SER A 182 3.37 7.41 -37.14
CA SER A 182 2.81 7.49 -35.80
C SER A 182 1.37 6.99 -35.93
N GLU A 183 1.11 5.76 -35.49
CA GLU A 183 -0.26 5.35 -35.25
C GLU A 183 -0.73 6.12 -34.02
N ASP A 184 -1.43 7.21 -34.29
CA ASP A 184 -2.48 7.76 -33.44
C ASP A 184 -3.48 6.63 -33.18
N THR A 185 -3.23 5.86 -32.12
CA THR A 185 -4.24 4.97 -31.55
C THR A 185 -5.08 5.77 -30.59
N GLY A 186 -5.79 6.79 -31.10
CA GLY A 186 -7.00 7.33 -30.48
C GLY A 186 -8.08 6.25 -30.40
N LEU A 187 -7.79 5.17 -29.69
CA LEU A 187 -8.73 4.14 -29.32
C LEU A 187 -9.62 4.79 -28.27
N ASP A 188 -10.72 5.35 -28.74
CA ASP A 188 -11.89 5.61 -27.93
C ASP A 188 -12.37 4.24 -27.41
N THR A 189 -11.81 3.80 -26.28
CA THR A 189 -12.13 2.50 -25.66
C THR A 189 -13.48 2.54 -24.95
N THR A 190 -14.25 3.63 -25.09
CA THR A 190 -15.54 3.79 -24.42
C THR A 190 -16.48 2.64 -24.71
N GLU A 191 -16.64 2.20 -25.97
CA GLU A 191 -17.51 1.06 -26.30
C GLU A 191 -17.00 -0.28 -25.74
N GLU A 192 -15.68 -0.49 -25.73
CA GLU A 192 -15.05 -1.72 -25.19
C GLU A 192 -15.15 -1.77 -23.65
N ASP A 193 -14.95 -0.64 -22.98
CA ASP A 193 -15.07 -0.50 -21.54
C ASP A 193 -16.54 -0.54 -21.09
N GLU A 194 -17.47 0.07 -21.83
CA GLU A 194 -18.91 -0.05 -21.57
C GLU A 194 -19.38 -1.50 -21.70
N GLN A 195 -18.92 -2.21 -22.74
CA GLN A 195 -19.22 -3.63 -22.90
C GLN A 195 -18.59 -4.45 -21.77
N TYR A 196 -17.34 -4.16 -21.41
CA TYR A 196 -16.65 -4.83 -20.31
C TYR A 196 -17.34 -4.64 -18.96
N ILE A 197 -17.75 -3.40 -18.64
CA ILE A 197 -18.52 -3.10 -17.42
C ILE A 197 -19.86 -3.84 -17.45
N ALA A 198 -20.54 -3.89 -18.59
CA ALA A 198 -21.81 -4.59 -18.73
C ALA A 198 -21.67 -6.11 -18.57
N GLU A 199 -20.58 -6.69 -19.08
CA GLU A 199 -20.27 -8.13 -18.99
C GLU A 199 -19.85 -8.54 -17.57
N HIS A 200 -19.14 -7.66 -16.85
CA HIS A 200 -18.57 -7.95 -15.52
C HIS A 200 -19.23 -7.17 -14.37
N ALA A 201 -20.44 -6.64 -14.60
CA ALA A 201 -21.20 -5.93 -13.57
C ALA A 201 -21.50 -6.86 -12.38
N GLY A 202 -21.09 -6.48 -11.18
CA GLY A 202 -21.20 -7.29 -9.96
C GLY A 202 -20.00 -8.18 -9.63
N GLU A 203 -19.03 -8.31 -10.54
CA GLU A 203 -17.76 -9.03 -10.31
C GLU A 203 -16.63 -8.05 -9.92
N LEU A 204 -16.76 -6.79 -10.35
CA LEU A 204 -15.86 -5.70 -9.99
C LEU A 204 -16.16 -5.19 -8.57
N SER A 205 -15.17 -4.55 -7.94
CA SER A 205 -15.37 -3.93 -6.62
C SER A 205 -16.43 -2.84 -6.68
N ARG A 206 -17.17 -2.66 -5.56
CA ARG A 206 -18.09 -1.51 -5.40
C ARG A 206 -17.40 -0.16 -5.60
N SER A 207 -16.09 -0.07 -5.43
CA SER A 207 -15.32 1.17 -5.65
C SER A 207 -15.14 1.42 -7.15
N THR A 208 -14.85 0.38 -7.92
CA THR A 208 -14.72 0.42 -9.39
C THR A 208 -16.06 0.67 -10.07
N GLU A 209 -17.13 0.01 -9.60
CA GLU A 209 -18.50 0.22 -10.13
C GLU A 209 -19.00 1.66 -9.92
N ARG A 210 -18.51 2.35 -8.89
CA ARG A 210 -18.88 3.74 -8.56
C ARG A 210 -17.87 4.76 -9.06
N ALA A 211 -16.74 4.33 -9.61
CA ALA A 211 -15.72 5.22 -10.14
C ALA A 211 -16.23 5.90 -11.42
N LYS A 212 -15.70 7.10 -11.70
CA LYS A 212 -15.88 7.69 -13.03
C LYS A 212 -14.92 7.02 -13.99
N TRP A 213 -15.45 6.41 -15.04
CA TRP A 213 -14.62 5.79 -16.08
C TRP A 213 -14.06 6.87 -17.01
N ILE A 214 -12.78 6.74 -17.31
CA ILE A 214 -12.02 7.65 -18.16
C ILE A 214 -11.37 6.82 -19.26
N HIS A 215 -11.54 7.27 -20.50
CA HIS A 215 -11.13 6.56 -21.71
C HIS A 215 -10.09 7.34 -22.51
N SER A 216 -9.84 8.60 -22.17
CA SER A 216 -8.85 9.45 -22.84
C SER A 216 -8.16 10.42 -21.87
N LEU A 217 -7.08 11.06 -22.32
CA LEU A 217 -6.40 12.11 -21.55
C LEU A 217 -7.20 13.40 -21.43
N GLU A 218 -8.26 13.57 -22.23
CA GLU A 218 -9.13 14.75 -22.18
C GLU A 218 -10.20 14.64 -21.09
N ASP A 219 -10.51 13.42 -20.66
CA ASP A 219 -11.45 13.18 -19.58
C ASP A 219 -10.85 13.65 -18.25
N GLN A 220 -11.58 14.52 -17.56
CA GLN A 220 -11.14 15.07 -16.28
C GLN A 220 -12.04 14.62 -15.13
N PRO A 221 -11.51 14.52 -13.90
CA PRO A 221 -12.36 14.37 -12.72
C PRO A 221 -13.32 15.57 -12.62
N ASP A 222 -14.56 15.32 -12.21
CA ASP A 222 -15.56 16.35 -11.91
C ASP A 222 -15.21 17.12 -10.63
N ARG A 223 -14.42 16.50 -9.73
CA ARG A 223 -13.97 17.08 -8.47
C ARG A 223 -12.69 16.41 -7.93
N ASP A 224 -11.97 17.15 -7.09
CA ASP A 224 -10.84 16.63 -6.35
C ASP A 224 -11.23 15.45 -5.43
N GLY A 225 -10.34 14.45 -5.33
CA GLY A 225 -10.58 13.23 -4.57
C GLY A 225 -11.63 12.28 -5.19
N GLN A 226 -12.02 12.49 -6.45
CA GLN A 226 -12.87 11.55 -7.17
C GLN A 226 -12.08 10.32 -7.61
N THR A 227 -12.61 9.14 -7.30
CA THR A 227 -12.08 7.87 -7.80
C THR A 227 -12.42 7.70 -9.28
N LEU A 228 -11.40 7.38 -10.05
CA LEU A 228 -11.42 7.18 -11.49
C LEU A 228 -11.09 5.73 -11.80
N ALA A 229 -11.56 5.22 -12.93
CA ALA A 229 -11.24 3.89 -13.43
C ALA A 229 -10.91 3.97 -14.92
N THR A 230 -9.94 3.17 -15.37
CA THR A 230 -9.58 3.08 -16.78
C THR A 230 -8.97 1.72 -17.09
N ARG A 231 -9.10 1.29 -18.35
CA ARG A 231 -8.28 0.21 -18.92
C ARG A 231 -7.38 0.73 -20.05
N ASN A 232 -7.41 2.03 -20.33
CA ASN A 232 -6.64 2.64 -21.41
C ASN A 232 -5.14 2.76 -21.01
N PRO A 233 -4.22 2.09 -21.74
CA PRO A 233 -2.79 2.16 -21.48
C PRO A 233 -2.19 3.58 -21.50
N GLU A 234 -2.73 4.48 -22.32
CA GLU A 234 -2.26 5.85 -22.45
C GLU A 234 -2.56 6.67 -21.19
N VAL A 235 -3.77 6.52 -20.64
CA VAL A 235 -4.18 7.15 -19.38
C VAL A 235 -3.28 6.68 -18.23
N ILE A 236 -3.03 5.38 -18.14
CA ILE A 236 -2.17 4.79 -17.11
C ILE A 236 -0.73 5.32 -17.22
N ARG A 237 -0.18 5.35 -18.45
CA ARG A 237 1.16 5.89 -18.72
C ARG A 237 1.26 7.35 -18.32
N HIS A 238 0.32 8.18 -18.76
CA HIS A 238 0.31 9.60 -18.45
C HIS A 238 0.21 9.85 -16.93
N TRP A 239 -0.71 9.16 -16.26
CA TRP A 239 -0.89 9.26 -14.81
C TRP A 239 0.41 8.94 -14.05
N ALA A 240 1.10 7.87 -14.42
CA ALA A 240 2.37 7.49 -13.80
C ALA A 240 3.49 8.51 -14.11
N GLN A 241 3.59 8.97 -15.35
CA GLN A 241 4.63 9.92 -15.78
C GLN A 241 4.52 11.28 -15.07
N GLU A 242 3.30 11.80 -14.88
CA GLU A 242 3.06 13.05 -14.13
C GLU A 242 3.55 12.97 -12.68
N ARG A 243 3.67 11.75 -12.15
CA ARG A 243 4.19 11.45 -10.80
C ARG A 243 5.63 10.96 -10.82
N ARG A 244 6.26 10.92 -12.01
CA ARG A 244 7.56 10.31 -12.29
C ARG A 244 7.66 8.85 -11.81
N ALA A 245 6.52 8.17 -11.74
CA ALA A 245 6.43 6.78 -11.33
C ALA A 245 6.93 5.86 -12.45
N ARG A 246 7.69 4.82 -12.09
CA ARG A 246 8.22 3.82 -13.03
C ARG A 246 7.52 2.48 -12.84
N PRO A 247 7.18 1.74 -13.91
CA PRO A 247 6.61 0.41 -13.76
C PRO A 247 7.55 -0.49 -12.98
N ALA A 248 7.04 -1.19 -11.97
CA ALA A 248 7.85 -2.01 -11.10
C ALA A 248 7.13 -3.28 -10.63
N THR A 249 7.90 -4.21 -10.06
CA THR A 249 7.41 -5.45 -9.44
C THR A 249 8.19 -5.74 -8.16
N THR A 250 7.79 -6.77 -7.41
CA THR A 250 8.48 -7.18 -6.18
C THR A 250 9.88 -7.71 -6.50
N ALA A 251 10.84 -7.50 -5.59
CA ALA A 251 12.18 -8.04 -5.72
C ALA A 251 12.16 -9.58 -5.93
N ASN A 252 13.10 -10.09 -6.74
CA ASN A 252 13.30 -11.51 -7.07
C ASN A 252 12.22 -12.15 -7.98
N GLY A 253 11.34 -11.36 -8.60
CA GLY A 253 10.38 -11.83 -9.61
C GLY A 253 10.99 -12.01 -11.01
N ASP A 254 10.25 -12.64 -11.92
CA ASP A 254 10.59 -12.60 -13.36
C ASP A 254 10.18 -11.22 -13.93
N PRO A 255 11.13 -10.36 -14.33
CA PRO A 255 10.82 -9.02 -14.84
C PRO A 255 10.03 -9.04 -16.16
N LYS A 256 10.02 -10.17 -16.88
CA LYS A 256 9.22 -10.31 -18.11
C LYS A 256 7.79 -10.76 -17.85
N ARG A 257 7.52 -11.37 -16.69
CA ARG A 257 6.22 -11.88 -16.28
C ARG A 257 5.98 -11.53 -14.80
N PRO A 258 5.84 -10.24 -14.49
CA PRO A 258 5.71 -9.77 -13.11
C PRO A 258 4.52 -10.42 -12.42
N ARG A 259 4.71 -10.93 -11.21
CA ARG A 259 3.60 -11.50 -10.42
C ARG A 259 2.73 -10.40 -9.82
N VAL A 260 3.35 -9.30 -9.40
CA VAL A 260 2.68 -8.13 -8.82
C VAL A 260 3.03 -6.91 -9.67
N LEU A 261 2.02 -6.12 -10.01
CA LEU A 261 2.18 -4.88 -10.74
C LEU A 261 2.18 -3.70 -9.76
N ARG A 262 3.25 -2.91 -9.76
CA ARG A 262 3.41 -1.71 -8.93
C ARG A 262 3.93 -0.54 -9.77
N PHE A 263 3.92 0.63 -9.16
CA PHE A 263 4.70 1.78 -9.60
C PHE A 263 5.71 2.13 -8.51
N ASP A 264 6.94 2.35 -8.93
CA ASP A 264 8.02 2.90 -8.11
C ASP A 264 7.98 4.42 -8.25
N PHE A 265 7.60 5.12 -7.17
CA PHE A 265 7.44 6.57 -7.16
C PHE A 265 8.76 7.22 -6.71
N PRO A 266 9.12 8.41 -7.24
CA PRO A 266 10.22 9.17 -6.69
C PRO A 266 9.98 9.41 -5.19
N ASP A 267 11.04 9.39 -4.40
CA ASP A 267 11.02 9.64 -2.95
C ASP A 267 10.50 8.47 -2.08
N TYR A 268 10.12 7.35 -2.67
CA TYR A 268 9.71 6.13 -1.95
C TYR A 268 10.60 4.94 -2.32
N ASP A 269 11.68 4.69 -1.58
CA ASP A 269 12.50 3.48 -1.79
C ASP A 269 11.78 2.25 -1.22
N LYS A 270 11.05 1.55 -2.09
CA LYS A 270 10.33 0.31 -1.74
C LYS A 270 11.11 -0.96 -2.14
N GLY A 271 12.40 -0.84 -2.48
CA GLY A 271 13.20 -1.99 -2.95
C GLY A 271 12.59 -2.72 -4.15
N LEU A 272 11.79 -2.01 -4.95
CA LEU A 272 11.07 -2.58 -6.08
C LEU A 272 12.02 -2.81 -7.26
N GLN A 273 11.74 -3.85 -8.03
CA GLN A 273 12.45 -4.12 -9.27
C GLN A 273 11.75 -3.39 -10.42
N GLU A 274 12.42 -2.40 -11.02
CA GLU A 274 11.94 -1.73 -12.23
C GLU A 274 11.75 -2.74 -13.38
N ILE A 275 10.62 -2.63 -14.10
CA ILE A 275 10.29 -3.44 -15.27
C ILE A 275 9.89 -2.55 -16.45
N SER A 276 9.87 -3.10 -17.66
CA SER A 276 9.43 -2.33 -18.83
C SER A 276 7.92 -2.07 -18.82
N TRP A 277 7.50 -0.95 -19.39
CA TRP A 277 6.10 -0.66 -19.68
C TRP A 277 5.40 -1.80 -20.42
N ASP A 278 6.08 -2.43 -21.39
CA ASP A 278 5.52 -3.56 -22.13
C ASP A 278 5.26 -4.78 -21.24
N ALA A 279 6.13 -5.07 -20.26
CA ALA A 279 5.92 -6.18 -19.33
C ALA A 279 4.77 -5.89 -18.36
N TRP A 280 4.68 -4.64 -17.90
CA TRP A 280 3.61 -4.19 -17.01
C TRP A 280 2.24 -4.23 -17.71
N LEU A 281 2.12 -3.58 -18.87
CA LEU A 281 0.86 -3.46 -19.62
C LEU A 281 0.40 -4.80 -20.20
N ARG A 282 1.32 -5.62 -20.73
CA ARG A 282 0.95 -6.97 -21.15
C ARG A 282 0.35 -7.77 -20.00
N THR A 283 0.93 -7.68 -18.80
CA THR A 283 0.41 -8.41 -17.63
C THR A 283 -0.93 -7.84 -17.17
N PHE A 284 -1.11 -6.52 -17.26
CA PHE A 284 -2.37 -5.83 -16.95
C PHE A 284 -3.50 -6.27 -17.88
N GLU A 285 -3.23 -6.32 -19.19
CA GLU A 285 -4.17 -6.78 -20.22
C GLU A 285 -4.46 -8.29 -20.11
N GLU A 286 -3.43 -9.13 -19.99
CA GLU A 286 -3.56 -10.60 -19.89
C GLU A 286 -4.40 -11.03 -18.67
N ARG A 287 -4.46 -10.21 -17.63
CA ARG A 287 -5.19 -10.49 -16.39
C ARG A 287 -6.52 -9.75 -16.29
N HIS A 288 -6.95 -9.10 -17.38
CA HIS A 288 -8.20 -8.35 -17.43
C HIS A 288 -8.31 -7.37 -16.23
N LEU A 289 -7.25 -6.60 -15.98
CA LEU A 289 -7.26 -5.67 -14.85
C LEU A 289 -7.95 -4.35 -15.21
N VAL A 290 -8.42 -3.65 -14.17
CA VAL A 290 -8.90 -2.27 -14.21
C VAL A 290 -7.99 -1.42 -13.34
N PHE A 291 -7.49 -0.32 -13.90
CA PHE A 291 -6.68 0.63 -13.18
C PHE A 291 -7.59 1.66 -12.50
N VAL A 292 -7.67 1.61 -11.18
CA VAL A 292 -8.54 2.49 -10.38
C VAL A 292 -7.67 3.44 -9.59
N PHE A 293 -7.86 4.75 -9.74
CA PHE A 293 -6.91 5.75 -9.26
C PHE A 293 -7.58 7.06 -8.88
N GLN A 294 -6.78 8.00 -8.38
CA GLN A 294 -7.20 9.39 -8.17
C GLN A 294 -6.16 10.34 -8.77
N GLU A 295 -6.63 11.42 -9.40
CA GLU A 295 -5.70 12.45 -9.87
C GLU A 295 -5.17 13.31 -8.72
N ARG A 296 -6.09 13.80 -7.90
CA ARG A 296 -5.81 14.68 -6.77
C ARG A 296 -6.52 14.16 -5.52
N MET A 297 -5.91 14.40 -4.37
CA MET A 297 -6.55 14.25 -3.06
C MET A 297 -7.67 15.28 -2.90
N LYS A 298 -8.57 15.09 -1.93
CA LYS A 298 -9.62 16.09 -1.62
C LYS A 298 -9.08 17.48 -1.26
N ALA A 299 -7.85 17.55 -0.79
CA ALA A 299 -7.15 18.81 -0.49
C ALA A 299 -6.54 19.50 -1.73
N GLY A 300 -6.66 18.91 -2.92
CA GLY A 300 -6.17 19.45 -4.19
C GLY A 300 -4.74 19.01 -4.57
N ASN A 301 -3.99 18.42 -3.65
CA ASN A 301 -2.64 17.90 -3.90
C ASN A 301 -2.66 16.68 -4.84
N GLN A 302 -1.58 16.47 -5.61
CA GLN A 302 -1.44 15.29 -6.49
C GLN A 302 -1.50 14.00 -5.65
N SER A 303 -2.24 13.01 -6.13
CA SER A 303 -2.44 11.73 -5.43
C SER A 303 -1.65 10.61 -6.09
N ASN A 304 -0.85 9.84 -5.34
CA ASN A 304 -0.20 8.62 -5.82
C ASN A 304 -1.09 7.37 -5.72
N PHE A 305 -2.36 7.56 -5.33
CA PHE A 305 -3.30 6.47 -5.11
C PHE A 305 -3.67 5.78 -6.43
N PHE A 306 -3.37 4.48 -6.49
CA PHE A 306 -3.95 3.56 -7.46
C PHE A 306 -4.14 2.18 -6.85
N ILE A 307 -5.08 1.43 -7.40
CA ILE A 307 -5.30 0.01 -7.16
C ILE A 307 -5.54 -0.68 -8.51
N LEU A 308 -5.37 -2.00 -8.53
CA LEU A 308 -5.70 -2.83 -9.67
C LEU A 308 -6.87 -3.72 -9.29
N ASP A 309 -7.99 -3.57 -9.98
CA ASP A 309 -9.15 -4.42 -9.80
C ASP A 309 -9.23 -5.48 -10.89
N SER A 310 -9.95 -6.57 -10.65
CA SER A 310 -10.15 -7.64 -11.63
C SER A 310 -11.57 -8.19 -11.52
N PRO A 311 -12.24 -8.50 -12.63
CA PRO A 311 -13.53 -9.20 -12.61
C PRO A 311 -13.34 -10.69 -12.31
N GLU A 312 -12.13 -11.23 -12.54
CA GLU A 312 -11.78 -12.61 -12.18
C GLU A 312 -11.40 -12.74 -10.70
N ARG A 313 -11.91 -11.86 -9.85
CA ARG A 313 -11.91 -12.10 -8.41
C ARG A 313 -12.56 -13.45 -8.19
N GLU A 314 -11.78 -14.44 -7.77
CA GLU A 314 -12.38 -15.62 -7.16
C GLU A 314 -13.12 -15.08 -5.93
N ASP A 315 -14.46 -15.00 -6.01
CA ASP A 315 -15.35 -14.85 -4.87
C ASP A 315 -15.04 -16.00 -3.91
N GLY A 316 -14.03 -15.78 -3.09
CA GLY A 316 -13.36 -16.77 -2.26
C GLY A 316 -13.58 -16.38 -0.85
#